data_AF-A0A7C6UGR2-F1
#
_entry.id   AF-A0A7C6UGR2-F1
#
_cell.length_a   1.000
_cell.length_b   1.000
_cell.length_c   1.000
_cell.angle_alpha   90.00
_cell.angle_beta   90.00
_cell.angle_gamma   90.00
#
_symmetry.space_group_name_H-M   'P 1'
#
loop_
_entity.id
_entity.type
_entity.pdbx_description
1 polymer ?
#
loop_
_entity_poly.entity_id
_entity_poly.type
_entity_poly.pdbx_seq_one_letter_code
_entity_poly.pdbx_strand_id
1 'polypeptide(L)'
;MSSVAQIRNVAIIAHVDHGKTTLVDAILRQLRVASGEDAAQDCLLDNTDLERERGITILAKNVSVRHKGVKINLIDTPGHADFGGQVERVLNMADGVLLLVDAAEGPMPQTRFVLDKALRLGLLPVVVLNKIDKPAERHDAVLNEIFDLFVELGANHAQLDFPVLYAAGRDGWAVRDLARDSRESIVPLLDVILEHIPPPRLNPGPVQMQITTLGYSDFTGRIGIGRVRRGTLNLTQRLALVKQDRTVHPCNIRALYTFEGLGRQEVEQVTCGDLCAVHGVTGVDIGDTLTPVDCPEPLAPITLDAPTIAMTFRINDSPGFGSAGKYLTARHLRERLFRESQRDVALTFTETGEGTFNVNGRGVLHLAVLIENMRREGYELTISRPRVIVKTLNGVRHEPVEILIVDTPDFATGAVIELIGPRQGAMQRMQSAAGRTVLEFVIPTRGLIGLRTRIVTASRGEAIIHHRFLRYEPVRGDIPQRINGALISMEDGRANAYALDGLQDRGRFFVDPGEHCYAGQIVGEHNKDSDLVVNIQRAKKLTNIRAAGADRKLFYAPATRLSLEEALEYINADELVEATPEAIRLRKYYLSEVERRRQRDRDWTCEE
;
A
#
# COMPACT_ATOMS: atom_id res chain seq x y z
N MET A 1 -3.97 -42.26 -14.63
CA MET A 1 -4.94 -41.22 -14.21
C MET A 1 -4.13 -40.03 -13.74
N SER A 2 -4.12 -38.96 -14.54
CA SER A 2 -3.18 -37.84 -14.41
C SER A 2 -3.41 -37.02 -13.14
N SER A 3 -2.32 -36.73 -12.43
CA SER A 3 -2.16 -36.10 -11.11
C SER A 3 -2.67 -34.65 -10.96
N VAL A 4 -3.58 -34.18 -11.81
CA VAL A 4 -3.88 -32.73 -11.95
C VAL A 4 -5.19 -32.29 -11.27
N ALA A 5 -5.95 -33.20 -10.68
CA ALA A 5 -7.20 -32.88 -9.95
C ALA A 5 -6.98 -32.23 -8.56
N GLN A 6 -5.72 -32.01 -8.17
CA GLN A 6 -5.32 -31.80 -6.79
C GLN A 6 -4.78 -30.39 -6.49
N ILE A 7 -5.16 -29.35 -7.23
CA ILE A 7 -4.75 -27.97 -6.91
C ILE A 7 -5.96 -27.05 -6.76
N ARG A 8 -5.91 -26.10 -5.82
CA ARG A 8 -6.83 -24.97 -5.67
C ARG A 8 -6.02 -23.69 -5.45
N ASN A 9 -6.20 -22.68 -6.30
CA ASN A 9 -5.60 -21.36 -6.09
C ASN A 9 -6.68 -20.42 -5.57
N VAL A 10 -6.52 -19.92 -4.34
CA VAL A 10 -7.54 -19.11 -3.66
C VAL A 10 -6.90 -17.81 -3.22
N ALA A 11 -7.45 -16.68 -3.68
CA ALA A 11 -7.03 -15.37 -3.22
C ALA A 11 -7.81 -14.97 -1.96
N ILE A 12 -7.14 -14.47 -0.92
CA ILE A 12 -7.81 -14.01 0.31
C ILE A 12 -8.05 -12.52 0.23
N ILE A 13 -9.30 -12.11 0.42
CA ILE A 13 -9.76 -10.71 0.42
C ILE A 13 -10.25 -10.39 1.84
N ALA A 14 -9.65 -9.41 2.49
CA ALA A 14 -10.03 -8.99 3.83
C ALA A 14 -9.81 -7.48 4.02
N HIS A 15 -10.58 -6.86 4.91
CA HIS A 15 -10.23 -5.53 5.42
C HIS A 15 -9.05 -5.62 6.38
N VAL A 16 -8.49 -4.46 6.69
CA VAL A 16 -7.60 -4.25 7.83
C VAL A 16 -8.25 -4.83 9.09
N ASP A 17 -7.49 -5.52 9.91
CA ASP A 17 -7.93 -6.09 11.19
C ASP A 17 -9.03 -7.15 11.15
N HIS A 18 -9.58 -7.55 9.99
CA HIS A 18 -10.55 -8.67 9.90
C HIS A 18 -9.95 -10.04 10.22
N GLY A 19 -8.65 -10.10 10.57
CA GLY A 19 -7.99 -11.31 11.08
C GLY A 19 -7.49 -12.25 9.99
N LYS A 20 -7.12 -11.72 8.81
CA LYS A 20 -6.58 -12.50 7.69
C LYS A 20 -5.36 -13.33 8.10
N THR A 21 -4.37 -12.66 8.68
CA THR A 21 -3.13 -13.29 9.13
C THR A 21 -3.42 -14.34 10.19
N THR A 22 -4.22 -13.98 11.20
CA THR A 22 -4.64 -14.91 12.26
C THR A 22 -5.31 -16.17 11.71
N LEU A 23 -6.18 -16.02 10.70
CA LEU A 23 -6.88 -17.14 10.09
C LEU A 23 -5.91 -18.06 9.35
N VAL A 24 -5.02 -17.52 8.51
CA VAL A 24 -4.07 -18.34 7.75
C VAL A 24 -3.04 -18.99 8.70
N ASP A 25 -2.64 -18.31 9.76
CA ASP A 25 -1.77 -18.89 10.80
C ASP A 25 -2.46 -20.04 11.54
N ALA A 26 -3.77 -19.95 11.77
CA ALA A 26 -4.54 -21.06 12.34
C ALA A 26 -4.60 -22.26 11.38
N ILE A 27 -4.80 -22.03 10.08
CA ILE A 27 -4.74 -23.07 9.04
C ILE A 27 -3.37 -23.76 9.07
N LEU A 28 -2.29 -22.99 9.07
CA LEU A 28 -0.93 -23.53 9.09
C LEU A 28 -0.63 -24.35 10.36
N ARG A 29 -0.98 -23.82 11.53
CA ARG A 29 -0.74 -24.50 12.81
C ARG A 29 -1.47 -25.85 12.88
N GLN A 30 -2.75 -25.89 12.54
CA GLN A 30 -3.51 -27.14 12.62
C GLN A 30 -3.03 -28.19 11.62
N LEU A 31 -2.63 -27.79 10.42
CA LEU A 31 -2.10 -28.74 9.44
C LEU A 31 -0.70 -29.26 9.80
N ARG A 32 0.14 -28.43 10.44
CA ARG A 32 1.44 -28.87 10.99
C ARG A 32 1.28 -29.87 12.13
N VAL A 33 0.38 -29.57 13.07
CA VAL A 33 0.02 -30.48 14.18
C VAL A 33 -0.50 -31.81 13.63
N ALA A 34 -1.39 -31.77 12.63
CA ALA A 34 -1.89 -32.96 11.96
C ALA A 34 -0.80 -33.77 11.22
N SER A 35 0.31 -33.13 10.85
CA SER A 35 1.48 -33.76 10.20
C SER A 35 2.55 -34.25 11.19
N GLY A 36 2.35 -34.03 12.51
CA GLY A 36 3.30 -34.44 13.55
C GLY A 36 4.47 -33.49 13.79
N GLU A 37 4.41 -32.26 13.28
CA GLU A 37 5.43 -31.22 13.48
C GLU A 37 5.14 -30.35 14.72
N ASP A 38 6.19 -29.82 15.37
CA ASP A 38 6.05 -28.96 16.56
C ASP A 38 5.28 -27.66 16.25
N ALA A 39 4.25 -27.39 17.05
CA ALA A 39 3.37 -26.23 16.93
C ALA A 39 4.01 -24.89 17.35
N ALA A 40 5.26 -24.91 17.85
CA ALA A 40 5.86 -23.83 18.62
C ALA A 40 6.50 -22.68 17.81
N GLN A 41 6.47 -22.73 16.48
CA GLN A 41 6.90 -21.59 15.67
C GLN A 41 5.78 -20.56 15.58
N ASP A 42 6.02 -19.37 16.12
CA ASP A 42 5.25 -18.15 15.85
C ASP A 42 5.28 -17.87 14.34
N CYS A 43 4.29 -18.40 13.63
CA CYS A 43 4.05 -18.09 12.24
C CYS A 43 3.11 -16.89 12.22
N LEU A 44 3.64 -15.72 11.88
CA LEU A 44 2.86 -14.53 11.53
C LEU A 44 3.20 -14.21 10.09
N LEU A 45 2.21 -14.19 9.20
CA LEU A 45 2.41 -13.85 7.78
C LEU A 45 2.81 -12.39 7.58
N ASP A 46 2.39 -11.52 8.49
CA ASP A 46 2.80 -10.13 8.55
C ASP A 46 4.18 -10.08 9.22
N ASN A 47 5.23 -10.34 8.46
CA ASN A 47 6.60 -10.28 8.98
C ASN A 47 7.18 -8.86 9.05
N THR A 48 6.46 -7.86 8.52
CA THR A 48 6.89 -6.47 8.63
C THR A 48 6.01 -5.74 9.64
N ASP A 49 6.64 -5.08 10.61
CA ASP A 49 5.93 -4.26 11.61
C ASP A 49 5.05 -3.19 10.94
N LEU A 50 5.40 -2.78 9.73
CA LEU A 50 4.65 -1.82 8.93
C LEU A 50 3.30 -2.36 8.44
N GLU A 51 3.25 -3.62 8.00
CA GLU A 51 1.99 -4.29 7.60
C GLU A 51 1.06 -4.41 8.81
N ARG A 52 1.61 -4.69 10.00
CA ARG A 52 0.82 -4.78 11.24
C ARG A 52 0.30 -3.43 11.72
N GLU A 53 1.14 -2.40 11.75
CA GLU A 53 0.76 -1.07 12.24
C GLU A 53 -0.22 -0.33 11.33
N ARG A 54 -0.11 -0.55 10.01
CA ARG A 54 -1.04 0.03 9.03
C ARG A 54 -2.20 -0.90 8.72
N GLY A 55 -2.11 -2.14 9.20
CA GLY A 55 -3.07 -3.22 8.98
C GLY A 55 -3.34 -3.55 7.51
N ILE A 56 -2.44 -3.15 6.60
CA ILE A 56 -2.53 -3.43 5.16
C ILE A 56 -1.51 -4.49 4.77
N THR A 57 -1.88 -5.34 3.81
CA THR A 57 -0.90 -6.18 3.11
C THR A 57 -0.29 -5.38 1.98
N ILE A 58 1.05 -5.28 1.98
CA ILE A 58 1.80 -4.49 1.01
C ILE A 58 2.33 -5.39 -0.11
N LEU A 59 2.80 -6.59 0.22
CA LEU A 59 3.28 -7.57 -0.77
C LEU A 59 2.50 -8.88 -0.67
N ALA A 60 2.04 -9.38 -1.83
CA ALA A 60 1.39 -10.67 -1.92
C ALA A 60 2.37 -11.81 -1.55
N LYS A 61 2.00 -12.61 -0.54
CA LYS A 61 2.69 -13.86 -0.18
C LYS A 61 1.84 -15.05 -0.58
N ASN A 62 2.52 -16.08 -1.09
CA ASN A 62 1.88 -17.34 -1.45
C ASN A 62 2.16 -18.36 -0.35
N VAL A 63 1.10 -18.86 0.26
CA VAL A 63 1.14 -19.94 1.24
C VAL A 63 0.52 -21.17 0.59
N SER A 64 1.12 -22.34 0.78
CA SER A 64 0.55 -23.58 0.25
C SER A 64 0.30 -24.58 1.36
N VAL A 65 -0.88 -25.18 1.37
CA VAL A 65 -1.26 -26.21 2.34
C VAL A 65 -1.78 -27.45 1.63
N ARG A 66 -1.57 -28.64 2.21
CA ARG A 66 -2.13 -29.89 1.67
C ARG A 66 -3.29 -30.34 2.52
N HIS A 67 -4.42 -30.63 1.89
CA HIS A 67 -5.61 -31.17 2.54
C HIS A 67 -6.27 -32.23 1.68
N LYS A 68 -6.54 -33.41 2.24
CA LYS A 68 -7.11 -34.59 1.52
C LYS A 68 -6.38 -34.92 0.20
N GLY A 69 -5.04 -34.76 0.19
CA GLY A 69 -4.20 -34.99 -0.98
C GLY A 69 -4.26 -33.87 -2.05
N VAL A 70 -4.97 -32.77 -1.79
CA VAL A 70 -5.07 -31.60 -2.67
C VAL A 70 -4.22 -30.47 -2.10
N LYS A 71 -3.43 -29.82 -2.96
CA LYS A 71 -2.67 -28.61 -2.68
C LYS A 71 -3.57 -27.38 -2.80
N ILE A 72 -3.69 -26.61 -1.74
CA ILE A 72 -4.41 -25.34 -1.71
C ILE A 72 -3.37 -24.23 -1.58
N ASN A 73 -3.21 -23.46 -2.66
CA ASN A 73 -2.42 -22.24 -2.69
C ASN A 73 -3.29 -21.07 -2.21
N LEU A 74 -3.01 -20.56 -1.03
CA LEU A 74 -3.59 -19.35 -0.48
C LEU A 74 -2.72 -18.16 -0.91
N ILE A 75 -3.30 -17.28 -1.71
CA ILE A 75 -2.64 -16.13 -2.31
C ILE A 75 -3.12 -14.88 -1.58
N ASP A 76 -2.20 -14.16 -0.95
CA ASP A 76 -2.58 -12.97 -0.23
C ASP A 76 -2.77 -11.75 -1.17
N THR A 77 -3.88 -11.01 -1.03
CA THR A 77 -4.15 -9.80 -1.82
C THR A 77 -3.90 -8.52 -1.02
N PRO A 78 -3.23 -7.51 -1.62
CA PRO A 78 -3.19 -6.16 -1.05
C PRO A 78 -4.60 -5.58 -0.93
N GLY A 79 -4.98 -5.10 0.26
CA GLY A 79 -6.31 -4.54 0.49
C GLY A 79 -6.47 -3.07 0.09
N HIS A 80 -5.36 -2.37 -0.23
CA HIS A 80 -5.36 -0.92 -0.37
C HIS A 80 -5.40 -0.45 -1.84
N ALA A 81 -6.23 0.56 -2.13
CA ALA A 81 -6.55 1.04 -3.48
C ALA A 81 -5.32 1.45 -4.32
N ASP A 82 -4.30 2.05 -3.68
CA ASP A 82 -3.05 2.48 -4.33
C ASP A 82 -2.23 1.32 -4.94
N PHE A 83 -2.56 0.06 -4.60
CA PHE A 83 -1.97 -1.15 -5.18
C PHE A 83 -2.90 -1.84 -6.19
N GLY A 84 -3.86 -1.13 -6.77
CA GLY A 84 -4.87 -1.70 -7.68
C GLY A 84 -4.31 -2.57 -8.82
N GLY A 85 -3.21 -2.15 -9.46
CA GLY A 85 -2.56 -2.96 -10.50
C GLY A 85 -1.84 -4.19 -9.95
N GLN A 86 -1.43 -4.22 -8.68
CA GLN A 86 -0.95 -5.44 -8.03
C GLN A 86 -2.11 -6.38 -7.71
N VAL A 87 -3.24 -5.85 -7.23
CA VAL A 87 -4.45 -6.64 -6.93
C VAL A 87 -4.92 -7.44 -8.15
N GLU A 88 -5.02 -6.82 -9.32
CA GLU A 88 -5.42 -7.51 -10.55
C GLU A 88 -4.46 -8.63 -10.95
N ARG A 89 -3.15 -8.43 -10.78
CA ARG A 89 -2.14 -9.45 -11.06
C ARG A 89 -2.31 -10.66 -10.15
N VAL A 90 -2.51 -10.40 -8.86
CA VAL A 90 -2.69 -11.45 -7.85
C VAL A 90 -3.97 -12.24 -8.09
N LEU A 91 -5.09 -11.55 -8.36
CA LEU A 91 -6.37 -12.19 -8.67
C LEU A 91 -6.30 -13.05 -9.95
N ASN A 92 -5.49 -12.66 -10.94
CA ASN A 92 -5.26 -13.47 -12.15
C ASN A 92 -4.53 -14.81 -11.90
N MET A 93 -3.93 -15.01 -10.73
CA MET A 93 -3.35 -16.30 -10.34
C MET A 93 -4.39 -17.23 -9.70
N ALA A 94 -5.47 -16.70 -9.15
CA ALA A 94 -6.49 -17.44 -8.41
C ALA A 94 -7.59 -18.04 -9.31
N ASP A 95 -8.27 -19.06 -8.80
CA ASP A 95 -9.46 -19.69 -9.39
C ASP A 95 -10.73 -19.43 -8.56
N GLY A 96 -10.57 -18.94 -7.33
CA GLY A 96 -11.64 -18.48 -6.45
C GLY A 96 -11.12 -17.50 -5.40
N VAL A 97 -12.02 -16.92 -4.63
CA VAL A 97 -11.69 -15.93 -3.59
C VAL A 97 -12.27 -16.31 -2.25
N LEU A 98 -11.51 -16.07 -1.19
CA LEU A 98 -11.96 -16.19 0.19
C LEU A 98 -12.22 -14.78 0.74
N LEU A 99 -13.49 -14.44 0.91
CA LEU A 99 -13.91 -13.15 1.45
C LEU A 99 -14.01 -13.26 2.98
N LEU A 100 -13.11 -12.59 3.69
CA LEU A 100 -13.05 -12.56 5.15
C LEU A 100 -13.64 -11.27 5.70
N VAL A 101 -14.70 -11.41 6.50
CA VAL A 101 -15.46 -10.28 7.07
C VAL A 101 -15.56 -10.43 8.58
N ASP A 102 -15.31 -9.38 9.36
CA ASP A 102 -15.54 -9.39 10.81
C ASP A 102 -17.05 -9.40 11.08
N ALA A 103 -17.51 -10.36 11.89
CA ALA A 103 -18.92 -10.55 12.21
C ALA A 103 -19.54 -9.41 13.04
N ALA A 104 -18.73 -8.54 13.65
CA ALA A 104 -19.20 -7.36 14.36
C ALA A 104 -19.18 -6.11 13.47
N GLU A 105 -18.18 -5.97 12.61
CA GLU A 105 -17.97 -4.74 11.83
C GLU A 105 -18.69 -4.76 10.49
N GLY A 106 -18.73 -5.90 9.79
CA GLY A 106 -19.32 -6.03 8.47
C GLY A 106 -18.37 -5.71 7.31
N PRO A 107 -18.87 -5.68 6.05
CA PRO A 107 -18.04 -5.42 4.89
C PRO A 107 -17.56 -3.96 4.84
N MET A 108 -16.25 -3.77 4.69
CA MET A 108 -15.62 -2.45 4.69
C MET A 108 -15.31 -1.92 3.28
N PRO A 109 -15.20 -0.59 3.11
CA PRO A 109 -14.82 0.07 1.87
C PRO A 109 -13.68 -0.56 1.05
N GLN A 110 -12.60 -0.94 1.73
CA GLN A 110 -11.39 -1.48 1.11
C GLN A 110 -11.64 -2.89 0.55
N THR A 111 -12.44 -3.70 1.26
CA THR A 111 -12.84 -5.04 0.85
C THR A 111 -13.71 -5.00 -0.41
N ARG A 112 -14.62 -4.02 -0.49
CA ARG A 112 -15.48 -3.78 -1.67
C ARG A 112 -14.68 -3.58 -2.95
N PHE A 113 -13.57 -2.83 -2.90
CA PHE A 113 -12.73 -2.57 -4.06
C PHE A 113 -12.10 -3.85 -4.64
N VAL A 114 -11.49 -4.67 -3.79
CA VAL A 114 -10.85 -5.91 -4.22
C VAL A 114 -11.89 -6.93 -4.69
N LEU A 115 -13.04 -6.97 -4.00
CA LEU A 115 -14.16 -7.84 -4.36
C LEU A 115 -14.76 -7.49 -5.73
N ASP A 116 -14.98 -6.21 -6.06
CA ASP A 116 -15.47 -5.78 -7.38
C ASP A 116 -14.59 -6.35 -8.51
N LYS A 117 -13.26 -6.24 -8.36
CA LYS A 117 -12.31 -6.80 -9.33
C LYS A 117 -12.38 -8.31 -9.43
N ALA A 118 -12.47 -9.00 -8.29
CA ALA A 118 -12.60 -10.45 -8.27
C ALA A 118 -13.88 -10.94 -8.96
N LEU A 119 -15.00 -10.26 -8.72
CA LEU A 119 -16.30 -10.59 -9.33
C LEU A 119 -16.29 -10.35 -10.83
N ARG A 120 -15.69 -9.25 -11.30
CA ARG A 120 -15.51 -8.97 -12.75
C ARG A 120 -14.65 -10.01 -13.45
N LEU A 121 -13.68 -10.61 -12.75
CA LEU A 121 -12.87 -11.73 -13.26
C LEU A 121 -13.63 -13.06 -13.27
N GLY A 122 -14.86 -13.10 -12.76
CA GLY A 122 -15.68 -14.30 -12.70
C GLY A 122 -15.22 -15.29 -11.63
N LEU A 123 -14.43 -14.86 -10.65
CA LEU A 123 -13.97 -15.71 -9.56
C LEU A 123 -15.13 -16.07 -8.64
N LEU A 124 -15.11 -17.30 -8.11
CA LEU A 124 -16.12 -17.80 -7.19
C LEU A 124 -15.74 -17.47 -5.75
N PRO A 125 -16.62 -16.79 -4.99
CA PRO A 125 -16.40 -16.43 -3.59
C PRO A 125 -16.69 -17.59 -2.62
N VAL A 126 -15.97 -17.60 -1.50
CA VAL A 126 -16.33 -18.31 -0.27
C VAL A 126 -16.31 -17.26 0.84
N VAL A 127 -17.41 -17.12 1.57
CA VAL A 127 -17.55 -16.09 2.61
C VAL A 127 -17.24 -16.68 3.97
N VAL A 128 -16.38 -15.99 4.73
CA VAL A 128 -16.03 -16.35 6.10
C VAL A 128 -16.32 -15.17 7.02
N LEU A 129 -17.29 -15.36 7.90
CA LEU A 129 -17.60 -14.45 9.00
C LEU A 129 -16.70 -14.79 10.18
N ASN A 130 -15.70 -13.96 10.39
CA ASN A 130 -14.66 -14.16 11.41
C ASN A 130 -14.98 -13.39 12.69
N LYS A 131 -14.28 -13.78 13.77
CA LYS A 131 -14.40 -13.19 15.12
C LYS A 131 -15.78 -13.33 15.74
N ILE A 132 -16.42 -14.47 15.48
CA ILE A 132 -17.71 -14.85 16.10
C ILE A 132 -17.57 -15.02 17.63
N ASP A 133 -16.35 -15.17 18.14
CA ASP A 133 -16.06 -15.19 19.57
C ASP A 133 -16.28 -13.83 20.27
N LYS A 134 -16.44 -12.73 19.53
CA LYS A 134 -16.68 -11.41 20.10
C LYS A 134 -18.13 -11.29 20.64
N PRO A 135 -18.34 -10.71 21.84
CA PRO A 135 -19.69 -10.49 22.38
C PRO A 135 -20.57 -9.54 21.55
N ALA A 136 -19.95 -8.65 20.76
CA ALA A 136 -20.64 -7.67 19.91
C ALA A 136 -20.86 -8.17 18.48
N GLU A 137 -20.78 -9.49 18.26
CA GLU A 137 -21.07 -10.09 16.95
C GLU A 137 -22.52 -9.81 16.53
N ARG A 138 -22.72 -9.63 15.23
CA ARG A 138 -24.02 -9.42 14.58
C ARG A 138 -24.08 -10.16 13.23
N HIS A 139 -23.66 -11.41 13.23
CA HIS A 139 -23.37 -12.17 12.00
C HIS A 139 -24.55 -12.25 11.01
N ASP A 140 -25.79 -12.38 11.50
CA ASP A 140 -26.98 -12.39 10.63
C ASP A 140 -27.16 -11.07 9.86
N ALA A 141 -26.96 -9.94 10.53
CA ALA A 141 -27.04 -8.62 9.91
C ALA A 141 -25.89 -8.41 8.93
N VAL A 142 -24.68 -8.80 9.30
CA VAL A 142 -23.50 -8.73 8.43
C VAL A 142 -23.67 -9.60 7.19
N LEU A 143 -24.26 -10.78 7.33
CA LEU A 143 -24.51 -11.65 6.19
C LEU A 143 -25.43 -10.98 5.16
N ASN A 144 -26.50 -10.31 5.62
CA ASN A 144 -27.37 -9.52 4.74
C ASN A 144 -26.60 -8.37 4.07
N GLU A 145 -25.76 -7.64 4.81
CA GLU A 145 -24.91 -6.58 4.25
C GLU A 145 -23.95 -7.11 3.17
N ILE A 146 -23.42 -8.33 3.34
CA ILE A 146 -22.60 -8.98 2.32
C ILE A 146 -23.44 -9.34 1.09
N PHE A 147 -24.64 -9.88 1.26
CA PHE A 147 -25.53 -10.16 0.12
C PHE A 147 -25.84 -8.88 -0.67
N ASP A 148 -26.20 -7.81 0.03
CA ASP A 148 -26.45 -6.50 -0.60
C ASP A 148 -25.22 -6.00 -1.36
N LEU A 149 -24.03 -6.13 -0.75
CA LEU A 149 -22.75 -5.78 -1.38
C LEU A 149 -22.54 -6.55 -2.70
N PHE A 150 -22.81 -7.85 -2.74
CA PHE A 150 -22.64 -8.66 -3.95
C PHE A 150 -23.61 -8.24 -5.06
N VAL A 151 -24.85 -7.92 -4.70
CA VAL A 151 -25.86 -7.42 -5.65
C VAL A 151 -25.44 -6.06 -6.20
N GLU A 152 -25.01 -5.15 -5.35
CA GLU A 152 -24.52 -3.83 -5.76
C GLU A 152 -23.32 -3.90 -6.71
N LEU A 153 -22.42 -4.85 -6.49
CA LEU A 153 -21.24 -5.08 -7.33
C LEU A 153 -21.56 -5.82 -8.64
N GLY A 154 -22.81 -6.25 -8.84
CA GLY A 154 -23.25 -6.93 -10.06
C GLY A 154 -22.78 -8.38 -10.14
N ALA A 155 -22.72 -9.09 -9.01
CA ALA A 155 -22.41 -10.51 -8.97
C ALA A 155 -23.38 -11.34 -9.84
N ASN A 156 -22.86 -12.35 -10.54
CA ASN A 156 -23.68 -13.28 -11.31
C ASN A 156 -24.34 -14.34 -10.41
N HIS A 157 -25.28 -15.13 -10.93
CA HIS A 157 -26.00 -16.13 -10.13
C HIS A 157 -25.08 -17.16 -9.46
N ALA A 158 -24.03 -17.62 -10.14
CA ALA A 158 -23.08 -18.57 -9.55
C ALA A 158 -22.24 -17.94 -8.42
N GLN A 159 -22.02 -16.62 -8.47
CA GLN A 159 -21.33 -15.86 -7.43
C GLN A 159 -22.24 -15.51 -6.25
N LEU A 160 -23.56 -15.44 -6.45
CA LEU A 160 -24.54 -15.19 -5.37
C LEU A 160 -24.83 -16.45 -4.54
N ASP A 161 -24.60 -17.64 -5.09
CA ASP A 161 -24.72 -18.92 -4.39
C ASP A 161 -23.41 -19.28 -3.65
N PHE A 162 -22.93 -18.33 -2.85
CA PHE A 162 -21.67 -18.48 -2.13
C PHE A 162 -21.87 -19.24 -0.81
N PRO A 163 -20.96 -20.17 -0.46
CA PRO A 163 -20.99 -20.81 0.84
C PRO A 163 -20.54 -19.84 1.93
N VAL A 164 -21.19 -19.92 3.08
CA VAL A 164 -20.89 -19.12 4.28
C VAL A 164 -20.30 -20.03 5.35
N LEU A 165 -19.20 -19.60 5.94
CA LEU A 165 -18.64 -20.19 7.15
C LEU A 165 -18.55 -19.17 8.27
N TYR A 166 -18.69 -19.65 9.49
CA TYR A 166 -18.48 -18.90 10.71
C TYR A 166 -17.18 -19.35 11.34
N ALA A 167 -16.31 -18.41 11.71
CA ALA A 167 -14.97 -18.72 12.20
C ALA A 167 -14.56 -17.84 13.38
N ALA A 168 -13.63 -18.38 14.17
CA ALA A 168 -12.82 -17.61 15.09
C ALA A 168 -11.34 -17.95 14.83
N GLY A 169 -10.68 -17.14 14.00
CA GLY A 169 -9.29 -17.38 13.61
C GLY A 169 -8.34 -17.46 14.80
N ARG A 170 -8.60 -16.73 15.89
CA ARG A 170 -7.79 -16.77 17.13
C ARG A 170 -7.83 -18.15 17.78
N ASP A 171 -9.02 -18.71 17.87
CA ASP A 171 -9.27 -19.98 18.56
C ASP A 171 -9.11 -21.18 17.62
N GLY A 172 -8.98 -20.92 16.31
CA GLY A 172 -8.60 -21.90 15.30
C GLY A 172 -9.73 -22.78 14.80
N TRP A 173 -10.99 -22.32 14.82
CA TRP A 173 -12.11 -23.12 14.31
C TRP A 173 -12.92 -22.38 13.25
N ALA A 174 -13.53 -23.16 12.35
CA ALA A 174 -14.50 -22.69 11.36
C ALA A 174 -15.60 -23.75 11.18
N VAL A 175 -16.86 -23.31 11.09
CA VAL A 175 -18.04 -24.19 10.99
C VAL A 175 -19.02 -23.67 9.95
N ARG A 176 -19.91 -24.55 9.46
CA ARG A 176 -20.98 -24.17 8.53
C ARG A 176 -22.24 -23.75 9.31
N ASP A 177 -22.51 -24.41 10.44
CA ASP A 177 -23.68 -24.15 11.29
C ASP A 177 -23.25 -23.95 12.75
N LEU A 178 -23.46 -22.73 13.27
CA LEU A 178 -23.09 -22.34 14.64
C LEU A 178 -23.81 -23.12 15.74
N ALA A 179 -24.97 -23.70 15.44
CA ALA A 179 -25.81 -24.43 16.40
C ALA A 179 -25.53 -25.93 16.40
N ARG A 180 -25.03 -26.49 15.30
CA ARG A 180 -24.88 -27.95 15.12
C ARG A 180 -23.45 -28.44 15.14
N ASP A 181 -22.52 -27.62 14.63
CA ASP A 181 -21.15 -28.07 14.40
C ASP A 181 -20.27 -27.82 15.63
N SER A 182 -19.31 -28.73 15.89
CA SER A 182 -18.34 -28.55 16.96
C SER A 182 -17.26 -27.53 16.57
N ARG A 183 -16.89 -26.66 17.53
CA ARG A 183 -15.96 -25.54 17.35
C ARG A 183 -14.52 -25.94 17.66
N GLU A 184 -14.05 -26.99 16.99
CA GLU A 184 -12.77 -27.64 17.32
C GLU A 184 -11.68 -27.46 16.26
N SER A 185 -12.05 -27.22 14.99
CA SER A 185 -11.08 -27.24 13.88
C SER A 185 -11.43 -26.29 12.74
N ILE A 186 -10.40 -25.84 12.02
CA ILE A 186 -10.49 -25.05 10.79
C ILE A 186 -10.72 -25.91 9.54
N VAL A 187 -10.62 -27.23 9.65
CA VAL A 187 -10.79 -28.18 8.53
C VAL A 187 -12.06 -27.96 7.70
N PRO A 188 -13.23 -27.61 8.28
CA PRO A 188 -14.44 -27.35 7.49
C PRO A 188 -14.27 -26.24 6.43
N LEU A 189 -13.42 -25.24 6.71
CA LEU A 189 -13.08 -24.18 5.75
C LEU A 189 -12.36 -24.76 4.53
N LEU A 190 -11.37 -25.63 4.76
CA LEU A 190 -10.62 -26.26 3.68
C LEU A 190 -11.52 -27.18 2.85
N ASP A 191 -12.44 -27.90 3.50
CA ASP A 191 -13.44 -28.74 2.83
C ASP A 191 -14.36 -27.93 1.92
N VAL A 192 -14.87 -26.78 2.37
CA VAL A 192 -15.69 -25.90 1.52
C VAL A 192 -14.90 -25.37 0.32
N ILE A 193 -13.62 -25.00 0.52
CA ILE A 193 -12.74 -24.57 -0.58
C ILE A 193 -12.63 -25.66 -1.66
N LEU A 194 -12.47 -26.92 -1.25
CA LEU A 194 -12.40 -28.07 -2.16
C LEU A 194 -13.70 -28.32 -2.94
N GLU A 195 -14.84 -28.15 -2.26
CA GLU A 195 -16.19 -28.37 -2.78
C GLU A 195 -16.62 -27.28 -3.77
N HIS A 196 -16.39 -26.00 -3.42
CA HIS A 196 -16.94 -24.87 -4.16
C HIS A 196 -15.97 -24.27 -5.18
N ILE A 197 -14.67 -24.21 -4.87
CA ILE A 197 -13.69 -23.61 -5.78
C ILE A 197 -13.25 -24.66 -6.80
N PRO A 198 -13.36 -24.39 -8.11
CA PRO A 198 -13.00 -25.35 -9.14
C PRO A 198 -11.48 -25.53 -9.23
N PRO A 199 -11.00 -26.70 -9.68
CA PRO A 199 -9.60 -26.86 -10.03
C PRO A 199 -9.20 -25.95 -11.21
N PRO A 200 -7.90 -25.57 -11.30
CA PRO A 200 -7.33 -24.96 -12.48
C PRO A 200 -7.75 -25.63 -13.79
N ARG A 201 -8.14 -24.84 -14.80
CA ARG A 201 -8.37 -25.38 -16.14
C ARG A 201 -7.09 -25.97 -16.72
N LEU A 202 -7.19 -27.23 -17.17
CA LEU A 202 -6.13 -27.93 -17.85
C LEU A 202 -6.03 -27.48 -19.30
N ASN A 203 -4.92 -26.82 -19.64
CA ASN A 203 -4.60 -26.49 -21.01
C ASN A 203 -3.41 -27.34 -21.47
N PRO A 204 -3.63 -28.41 -22.26
CA PRO A 204 -2.54 -29.15 -22.86
C PRO A 204 -1.87 -28.29 -23.95
N GLY A 205 -0.58 -28.50 -24.19
CA GLY A 205 0.19 -27.79 -25.21
C GLY A 205 1.56 -27.32 -24.75
N PRO A 206 2.25 -26.48 -25.55
CA PRO A 206 3.55 -25.93 -25.19
C PRO A 206 3.45 -25.09 -23.91
N VAL A 207 4.50 -25.16 -23.08
CA VAL A 207 4.51 -24.49 -21.78
C VAL A 207 4.26 -22.99 -21.93
N GLN A 208 3.44 -22.45 -21.06
CA GLN A 208 3.19 -21.02 -21.02
C GLN A 208 3.05 -20.60 -19.55
N MET A 209 3.98 -19.76 -19.10
CA MET A 209 3.96 -19.21 -17.76
C MET A 209 4.21 -17.71 -17.85
N GLN A 210 3.25 -16.91 -17.40
CA GLN A 210 3.43 -15.46 -17.32
C GLN A 210 3.93 -15.07 -15.94
N ILE A 211 4.96 -14.23 -15.92
CA ILE A 211 5.51 -13.68 -14.69
C ILE A 211 4.53 -12.64 -14.17
N THR A 212 4.00 -12.87 -12.98
CA THR A 212 2.93 -12.07 -12.38
C THR A 212 3.45 -11.19 -11.25
N THR A 213 4.40 -11.73 -10.48
CA THR A 213 5.08 -11.05 -9.37
C THR A 213 6.58 -11.31 -9.46
N LEU A 214 7.39 -10.38 -8.93
CA LEU A 214 8.83 -10.55 -8.80
C LEU A 214 9.22 -10.78 -7.35
N GLY A 215 10.16 -11.69 -7.15
CA GLY A 215 10.99 -11.76 -5.95
C GLY A 215 12.40 -11.31 -6.25
N TYR A 216 13.22 -11.16 -5.21
CA TYR A 216 14.63 -10.85 -5.35
C TYR A 216 15.47 -11.64 -4.35
N SER A 217 16.62 -12.13 -4.80
CA SER A 217 17.63 -12.80 -3.99
C SER A 217 19.01 -12.24 -4.33
N ASP A 218 19.82 -11.97 -3.32
CA ASP A 218 21.19 -11.45 -3.51
C ASP A 218 22.08 -12.41 -4.32
N PHE A 219 21.77 -13.71 -4.33
CA PHE A 219 22.56 -14.73 -5.02
C PHE A 219 22.11 -14.98 -6.48
N THR A 220 20.81 -14.92 -6.73
CA THR A 220 20.22 -15.33 -8.02
C THR A 220 19.60 -14.19 -8.81
N GLY A 221 19.54 -12.99 -8.23
CA GLY A 221 18.94 -11.80 -8.83
C GLY A 221 17.41 -11.81 -8.74
N ARG A 222 16.76 -11.29 -9.79
CA ARG A 222 15.29 -11.28 -9.89
C ARG A 222 14.76 -12.70 -10.04
N ILE A 223 13.68 -12.99 -9.32
CA ILE A 223 12.97 -14.26 -9.30
C ILE A 223 11.60 -14.02 -9.92
N GLY A 224 11.29 -14.71 -11.01
CA GLY A 224 9.97 -14.61 -11.63
C GLY A 224 8.97 -15.53 -10.93
N ILE A 225 7.87 -15.00 -10.40
CA ILE A 225 6.79 -15.80 -9.79
C ILE A 225 5.56 -15.71 -10.67
N GLY A 226 4.91 -16.84 -10.91
CA GLY A 226 3.69 -16.87 -11.69
C GLY A 226 3.01 -18.23 -11.69
N ARG A 227 1.91 -18.30 -12.44
CA ARG A 227 1.13 -19.52 -12.64
C ARG A 227 1.44 -20.12 -14.00
N VAL A 228 1.66 -21.44 -14.04
CA VAL A 228 1.75 -22.17 -15.32
C VAL A 228 0.34 -22.29 -15.90
N ARG A 229 0.09 -21.62 -17.03
CA ARG A 229 -1.23 -21.52 -17.67
C ARG A 229 -1.49 -22.62 -18.70
N ARG A 230 -0.43 -23.19 -19.28
CA ARG A 230 -0.47 -24.25 -20.29
C ARG A 230 0.78 -25.10 -20.20
N GLY A 231 0.67 -26.40 -20.47
CA GLY A 231 1.79 -27.34 -20.51
C GLY A 231 2.46 -27.58 -19.15
N THR A 232 3.71 -28.06 -19.18
CA THR A 232 4.54 -28.34 -18.00
C THR A 232 5.88 -27.64 -18.15
N LEU A 233 6.29 -26.88 -17.14
CA LEU A 233 7.57 -26.19 -17.08
C LEU A 233 8.64 -27.11 -16.50
N ASN A 234 9.68 -27.40 -17.27
CA ASN A 234 10.77 -28.30 -16.91
C ASN A 234 12.12 -27.57 -16.89
N LEU A 235 13.01 -27.93 -15.95
CA LEU A 235 14.37 -27.37 -15.88
C LEU A 235 15.23 -27.66 -17.12
N THR A 236 15.05 -28.83 -17.73
CA THR A 236 15.89 -29.30 -18.84
C THR A 236 15.49 -28.75 -20.20
N GLN A 237 14.32 -28.11 -20.30
CA GLN A 237 13.80 -27.61 -21.56
C GLN A 237 14.46 -26.27 -21.93
N ARG A 238 14.77 -26.09 -23.22
CA ARG A 238 15.18 -24.78 -23.75
C ARG A 238 13.97 -23.86 -23.83
N LEU A 239 14.04 -22.71 -23.17
CA LEU A 239 12.95 -21.76 -23.09
C LEU A 239 13.31 -20.43 -23.74
N ALA A 240 12.30 -19.65 -24.05
CA ALA A 240 12.41 -18.27 -24.45
C ALA A 240 11.54 -17.41 -23.53
N LEU A 241 12.12 -16.32 -23.06
CA LEU A 241 11.43 -15.23 -22.39
C LEU A 241 10.91 -14.28 -23.46
N VAL A 242 9.59 -14.28 -23.66
CA VAL A 242 8.93 -13.33 -24.56
C VAL A 242 8.53 -12.11 -23.75
N LYS A 243 9.09 -10.97 -24.12
CA LYS A 243 8.84 -9.67 -23.51
C LYS A 243 7.49 -9.10 -23.92
N GLN A 244 7.02 -8.09 -23.18
CA GLN A 244 5.77 -7.40 -23.52
C GLN A 244 5.79 -6.73 -24.90
N ASP A 245 6.95 -6.24 -25.34
CA ASP A 245 7.19 -5.68 -26.67
C ASP A 245 7.34 -6.75 -27.78
N ARG A 246 7.07 -8.02 -27.42
CA ARG A 246 7.21 -9.22 -28.27
C ARG A 246 8.64 -9.56 -28.65
N THR A 247 9.65 -8.92 -28.06
CA THR A 247 11.04 -9.39 -28.21
C THR A 247 11.21 -10.75 -27.53
N VAL A 248 12.00 -11.62 -28.16
CA VAL A 248 12.18 -13.02 -27.73
C VAL A 248 13.63 -13.22 -27.34
N HIS A 249 13.86 -13.58 -26.09
CA HIS A 249 15.19 -13.87 -25.58
C HIS A 249 15.29 -15.34 -25.18
N PRO A 250 16.13 -16.15 -25.85
CA PRO A 250 16.44 -17.50 -25.39
C PRO A 250 16.98 -17.46 -23.96
N CYS A 251 16.47 -18.33 -23.10
CA CYS A 251 16.85 -18.39 -21.70
C CYS A 251 16.80 -19.84 -21.18
N ASN A 252 17.64 -20.11 -20.18
CA ASN A 252 17.57 -21.35 -19.41
C ASN A 252 17.24 -21.01 -17.96
N ILE A 253 16.49 -21.88 -17.30
CA ILE A 253 16.17 -21.76 -15.89
C ILE A 253 17.27 -22.48 -15.10
N ARG A 254 17.72 -21.89 -13.99
CA ARG A 254 18.70 -22.53 -13.10
C ARG A 254 18.05 -23.42 -12.05
N ALA A 255 16.94 -22.94 -11.48
CA ALA A 255 16.19 -23.67 -10.46
C ALA A 255 14.70 -23.30 -10.54
N LEU A 256 13.85 -24.27 -10.22
CA LEU A 256 12.40 -24.15 -10.16
C LEU A 256 11.96 -24.49 -8.75
N TYR A 257 11.09 -23.65 -8.20
CA TYR A 257 10.55 -23.88 -6.87
C TYR A 257 9.02 -23.84 -6.89
N THR A 258 8.39 -24.79 -6.21
CA THR A 258 6.98 -24.73 -5.85
C THR A 258 6.82 -24.22 -4.42
N PHE A 259 5.69 -23.58 -4.12
CA PHE A 259 5.37 -23.16 -2.75
C PHE A 259 4.88 -24.35 -1.93
N GLU A 260 5.40 -24.50 -0.71
CA GLU A 260 4.99 -25.53 0.26
C GLU A 260 5.11 -24.95 1.68
N GLY A 261 4.00 -24.93 2.43
CA GLY A 261 3.89 -24.21 3.69
C GLY A 261 4.14 -22.71 3.50
N LEU A 262 5.05 -22.17 4.33
CA LEU A 262 5.58 -20.81 4.22
C LEU A 262 6.83 -20.70 3.34
N GLY A 263 7.36 -21.85 2.90
CA GLY A 263 8.63 -21.97 2.21
C GLY A 263 8.50 -22.26 0.72
N ARG A 264 9.64 -22.58 0.13
CA ARG A 264 9.78 -22.99 -1.26
C ARG A 264 10.50 -24.33 -1.29
N GLN A 265 9.96 -25.27 -2.07
CA GLN A 265 10.58 -26.56 -2.32
C GLN A 265 11.09 -26.59 -3.75
N GLU A 266 12.35 -26.99 -3.92
CA GLU A 266 12.96 -27.16 -5.24
C GLU A 266 12.37 -28.38 -5.96
N VAL A 267 12.02 -28.20 -7.23
CA VAL A 267 11.41 -29.23 -8.06
C VAL A 267 11.99 -29.23 -9.46
N GLU A 268 11.92 -30.37 -10.15
CA GLU A 268 12.39 -30.48 -11.54
C GLU A 268 11.37 -30.00 -12.56
N GLN A 269 10.08 -30.11 -12.22
CA GLN A 269 8.96 -29.80 -13.09
C GLN A 269 7.76 -29.20 -12.36
N VAL A 270 7.03 -28.32 -13.03
CA VAL A 270 5.79 -27.70 -12.54
C VAL A 270 4.70 -27.82 -13.60
N THR A 271 3.57 -28.40 -13.23
CA THR A 271 2.45 -28.68 -14.14
C THR A 271 1.50 -27.48 -14.27
N CYS A 272 0.69 -27.49 -15.34
CA CYS A 272 -0.39 -26.54 -15.57
C CYS A 272 -1.29 -26.39 -14.34
N GLY A 273 -1.47 -25.14 -13.89
CA GLY A 273 -2.33 -24.78 -12.78
C GLY A 273 -1.60 -24.42 -11.49
N ASP A 274 -0.36 -24.89 -11.28
CA ASP A 274 0.41 -24.59 -10.07
C ASP A 274 1.16 -23.25 -10.15
N LEU A 275 1.52 -22.72 -8.98
CA LEU A 275 2.35 -21.54 -8.80
C LEU A 275 3.81 -21.96 -8.61
N CYS A 276 4.72 -21.28 -9.30
CA CYS A 276 6.14 -21.51 -9.12
C CYS A 276 6.97 -20.23 -9.17
N ALA A 277 8.17 -20.34 -8.59
CA ALA A 277 9.21 -19.33 -8.62
C ALA A 277 10.37 -19.83 -9.50
N VAL A 278 10.71 -19.03 -10.51
CA VAL A 278 11.73 -19.32 -11.52
C VAL A 278 12.98 -18.50 -11.23
N HIS A 279 14.11 -19.19 -11.06
CA HIS A 279 15.40 -18.58 -10.78
C HIS A 279 16.36 -18.65 -11.97
N GLY A 280 17.23 -17.64 -12.09
CA GLY A 280 18.33 -17.64 -13.05
C GLY A 280 18.01 -17.14 -14.45
N VAL A 281 16.79 -16.61 -14.68
CA VAL A 281 16.40 -15.95 -15.93
C VAL A 281 16.81 -14.48 -15.84
N THR A 282 17.81 -14.08 -16.62
CA THR A 282 18.30 -12.70 -16.63
C THR A 282 17.32 -11.75 -17.29
N GLY A 283 17.09 -10.61 -16.63
CA GLY A 283 16.23 -9.55 -17.14
C GLY A 283 14.74 -9.86 -17.06
N VAL A 284 14.31 -10.84 -16.26
CA VAL A 284 12.88 -11.14 -16.08
C VAL A 284 12.10 -9.94 -15.53
N ASP A 285 10.94 -9.66 -16.10
CA ASP A 285 10.03 -8.59 -15.67
C ASP A 285 8.57 -9.06 -15.64
N ILE A 286 7.72 -8.26 -14.99
CA ILE A 286 6.29 -8.57 -14.85
C ILE A 286 5.60 -8.50 -16.22
N GLY A 287 4.75 -9.47 -16.51
CA GLY A 287 4.02 -9.62 -17.76
C GLY A 287 4.78 -10.38 -18.85
N ASP A 288 6.09 -10.59 -18.68
CA ASP A 288 6.87 -11.47 -19.57
C ASP A 288 6.32 -12.89 -19.52
N THR A 289 6.41 -13.61 -20.63
CA THR A 289 5.95 -15.00 -20.74
C THR A 289 7.09 -15.94 -21.06
N LEU A 290 7.27 -16.97 -20.23
CA LEU A 290 8.15 -18.10 -20.50
C LEU A 290 7.44 -19.11 -21.39
N THR A 291 8.10 -19.47 -22.48
CA THR A 291 7.60 -20.36 -23.55
C THR A 291 8.73 -21.26 -24.07
N PRO A 292 8.45 -22.34 -24.81
CA PRO A 292 9.50 -23.05 -25.56
C PRO A 292 10.13 -22.15 -26.62
N VAL A 293 11.44 -22.30 -26.86
CA VAL A 293 12.15 -21.55 -27.92
C VAL A 293 11.51 -21.77 -29.29
N ASP A 294 11.05 -22.98 -29.56
CA ASP A 294 10.49 -23.38 -30.86
C ASP A 294 9.04 -22.90 -31.07
N CYS A 295 8.38 -22.41 -30.00
CA CYS A 295 6.99 -21.95 -30.04
C CYS A 295 6.77 -20.76 -29.08
N PRO A 296 7.30 -19.56 -29.43
CA PRO A 296 7.23 -18.37 -28.59
C PRO A 296 5.84 -17.71 -28.67
N GLU A 297 4.85 -18.31 -28.02
CA GLU A 297 3.48 -17.77 -27.90
C GLU A 297 3.27 -17.05 -26.56
N PRO A 298 3.37 -15.71 -26.48
CA PRO A 298 3.18 -14.99 -25.23
C PRO A 298 1.72 -14.91 -24.81
N LEU A 299 1.49 -14.72 -23.51
CA LEU A 299 0.18 -14.35 -22.97
C LEU A 299 -0.12 -12.86 -23.23
N ALA A 300 -1.38 -12.48 -23.03
CA ALA A 300 -1.77 -11.08 -23.11
C ALA A 300 -0.92 -10.24 -22.15
N PRO A 301 -0.34 -9.10 -22.59
CA PRO A 301 0.50 -8.27 -21.74
C PRO A 301 -0.26 -7.80 -20.50
N ILE A 302 0.44 -7.75 -19.37
CA ILE A 302 -0.09 -7.16 -18.14
C ILE A 302 0.20 -5.65 -18.18
N THR A 303 -0.84 -4.83 -18.05
CA THR A 303 -0.66 -3.38 -17.92
C THR A 303 0.07 -3.06 -16.61
N LEU A 304 1.22 -2.40 -16.72
CA LEU A 304 1.96 -1.91 -15.57
C LEU A 304 1.55 -0.47 -15.27
N ASP A 305 1.20 -0.17 -14.03
CA ASP A 305 0.99 1.22 -13.61
C ASP A 305 2.33 1.95 -13.68
N ALA A 306 2.41 2.97 -14.53
CA ALA A 306 3.58 3.82 -14.64
C ALA A 306 3.75 4.69 -13.38
N PRO A 307 4.98 5.09 -13.02
CA PRO A 307 5.17 6.10 -12.00
C PRO A 307 4.55 7.43 -12.45
N THR A 308 3.80 8.08 -11.57
CA THR A 308 3.12 9.37 -11.81
C THR A 308 3.63 10.46 -10.87
N ILE A 309 4.24 10.08 -9.73
CA ILE A 309 4.76 10.98 -8.71
C ILE A 309 6.27 10.85 -8.63
N ALA A 310 6.95 11.98 -8.45
CA ALA A 310 8.36 12.11 -8.17
C ALA A 310 8.59 12.83 -6.83
N MET A 311 9.60 12.40 -6.09
CA MET A 311 10.08 13.03 -4.86
C MET A 311 11.60 13.05 -4.85
N THR A 312 12.19 14.11 -4.31
CA THR A 312 13.65 14.20 -4.15
C THR A 312 14.03 13.65 -2.78
N PHE A 313 14.82 12.58 -2.76
CA PHE A 313 15.39 11.98 -1.55
C PHE A 313 16.81 12.50 -1.39
N ARG A 314 17.11 13.07 -0.23
CA ARG A 314 18.41 13.67 0.07
C ARG A 314 18.99 13.08 1.35
N ILE A 315 20.31 13.06 1.44
CA ILE A 315 20.98 12.85 2.73
C ILE A 315 20.50 13.88 3.75
N ASN A 316 20.39 13.47 5.01
CA ASN A 316 20.03 14.40 6.07
C ASN A 316 21.17 15.40 6.30
N ASP A 317 20.85 16.69 6.36
CA ASP A 317 21.79 17.79 6.61
C ASP A 317 21.34 18.63 7.82
N SER A 318 20.46 18.09 8.67
CA SER A 318 19.96 18.77 9.86
C SER A 318 21.02 18.82 10.97
N PRO A 319 20.89 19.75 11.95
CA PRO A 319 21.79 19.80 13.10
C PRO A 319 21.81 18.52 13.95
N GLY A 320 20.77 17.69 13.86
CA GLY A 320 20.67 16.39 14.53
C GLY A 320 21.20 15.22 13.70
N PHE A 321 21.90 15.49 12.59
CA PHE A 321 22.42 14.45 11.70
C PHE A 321 23.24 13.39 12.42
N GLY A 322 22.87 12.12 12.22
CA GLY A 322 23.57 10.97 12.79
C GLY A 322 23.31 10.74 14.28
N SER A 323 22.31 11.40 14.87
CA SER A 323 21.94 11.16 16.26
C SER A 323 21.15 9.87 16.47
N ALA A 324 20.40 9.41 15.44
CA ALA A 324 19.47 8.28 15.56
C ALA A 324 19.71 7.16 14.54
N GLY A 325 20.30 7.47 13.38
CA GLY A 325 20.47 6.56 12.26
C GLY A 325 21.86 5.96 12.12
N LYS A 326 21.90 4.79 11.47
CA LYS A 326 23.13 4.07 11.12
C LYS A 326 23.55 4.32 9.68
N TYR A 327 22.59 4.55 8.78
CA TYR A 327 22.81 4.68 7.35
C TYR A 327 22.63 6.13 6.89
N LEU A 328 23.76 6.85 6.82
CA LEU A 328 23.77 8.31 6.65
C LEU A 328 24.35 8.80 5.31
N THR A 329 25.01 7.92 4.56
CA THR A 329 25.79 8.30 3.37
C THR A 329 25.00 8.15 2.08
N ALA A 330 25.36 8.94 1.07
CA ALA A 330 24.81 8.84 -0.29
C ALA A 330 24.93 7.41 -0.86
N ARG A 331 26.03 6.72 -0.55
CA ARG A 331 26.27 5.33 -0.97
C ARG A 331 25.22 4.38 -0.40
N HIS A 332 24.94 4.46 0.90
CA HIS A 332 23.93 3.60 1.52
C HIS A 332 22.54 3.87 0.91
N LEU A 333 22.20 5.13 0.70
CA LEU A 333 20.93 5.52 0.07
C LEU A 333 20.81 4.96 -1.35
N ARG A 334 21.85 5.12 -2.17
CA ARG A 334 21.90 4.57 -3.54
C ARG A 334 21.76 3.05 -3.56
N GLU A 335 22.51 2.34 -2.72
CA GLU A 335 22.45 0.86 -2.63
C GLU A 335 21.06 0.38 -2.18
N ARG A 336 20.38 1.13 -1.29
CA ARG A 336 19.03 0.80 -0.83
C ARG A 336 17.95 1.04 -1.88
N LEU A 337 18.00 2.18 -2.57
CA LEU A 337 17.10 2.51 -3.68
C LEU A 337 17.29 1.54 -4.85
N PHE A 338 18.53 1.16 -5.15
CA PHE A 338 18.83 0.15 -6.16
C PHE A 338 18.19 -1.19 -5.81
N ARG A 339 18.38 -1.69 -4.59
CA ARG A 339 17.74 -2.93 -4.13
C ARG A 339 16.21 -2.87 -4.21
N GLU A 340 15.61 -1.74 -3.88
CA GLU A 340 14.15 -1.58 -3.99
C GLU A 340 13.68 -1.61 -5.45
N SER A 341 14.36 -0.91 -6.36
CA SER A 341 14.02 -0.90 -7.79
C SER A 341 14.13 -2.28 -8.48
N GLN A 342 14.83 -3.24 -7.86
CA GLN A 342 14.86 -4.62 -8.33
C GLN A 342 13.63 -5.43 -7.89
N ARG A 343 12.96 -5.00 -6.81
CA ARG A 343 11.77 -5.65 -6.24
C ARG A 343 10.48 -4.99 -6.74
N ASP A 344 10.43 -3.66 -6.71
CA ASP A 344 9.30 -2.87 -7.19
C ASP A 344 9.58 -2.29 -8.58
N VAL A 345 8.91 -2.83 -9.58
CA VAL A 345 9.00 -2.41 -10.99
C VAL A 345 8.54 -0.97 -11.21
N ALA A 346 7.71 -0.44 -10.32
CA ALA A 346 7.20 0.91 -10.45
C ALA A 346 8.06 1.97 -9.76
N LEU A 347 9.08 1.55 -9.01
CA LEU A 347 10.06 2.46 -8.45
C LEU A 347 11.21 2.65 -9.44
N THR A 348 11.43 3.89 -9.86
CA THR A 348 12.63 4.26 -10.62
C THR A 348 13.31 5.41 -9.92
N PHE A 349 14.64 5.52 -10.05
CA PHE A 349 15.36 6.64 -9.46
C PHE A 349 16.54 7.07 -10.33
N THR A 350 16.90 8.34 -10.20
CA THR A 350 18.06 8.95 -10.85
C THR A 350 18.84 9.78 -9.84
N GLU A 351 20.15 9.83 -9.97
CA GLU A 351 21.00 10.66 -9.12
C GLU A 351 21.17 12.02 -9.81
N THR A 352 20.67 13.09 -9.19
CA THR A 352 20.71 14.46 -9.74
C THR A 352 21.82 15.31 -9.14
N GLY A 353 22.39 14.86 -8.02
CA GLY A 353 23.53 15.51 -7.38
C GLY A 353 24.10 14.63 -6.27
N GLU A 354 25.19 15.08 -5.65
CA GLU A 354 25.83 14.33 -4.57
C GLU A 354 24.85 14.13 -3.40
N GLY A 355 24.51 12.88 -3.12
CA GLY A 355 23.55 12.52 -2.06
C GLY A 355 22.11 12.97 -2.32
N THR A 356 21.75 13.28 -3.57
CA THR A 356 20.41 13.70 -3.98
C THR A 356 19.89 12.80 -5.10
N PHE A 357 18.74 12.19 -4.87
CA PHE A 357 18.13 11.21 -5.75
C PHE A 357 16.69 11.62 -6.07
N ASN A 358 16.37 11.75 -7.35
CA ASN A 358 14.99 11.88 -7.78
C ASN A 358 14.37 10.48 -7.88
N VAL A 359 13.38 10.21 -7.03
CA VAL A 359 12.72 8.90 -6.87
C VAL A 359 11.28 9.01 -7.38
N ASN A 360 10.95 8.20 -8.36
CA ASN A 360 9.65 8.14 -8.99
C ASN A 360 8.88 6.90 -8.52
N GLY A 361 7.60 7.07 -8.21
CA GLY A 361 6.69 6.00 -7.80
C GLY A 361 5.26 6.21 -8.30
N ARG A 362 4.38 5.26 -7.97
CA ARG A 362 2.96 5.26 -8.41
C ARG A 362 2.09 6.29 -7.71
N GLY A 363 2.52 6.76 -6.54
CA GLY A 363 1.71 7.60 -5.67
C GLY A 363 2.45 7.95 -4.39
N VAL A 364 1.84 8.86 -3.61
CA VAL A 364 2.42 9.34 -2.34
C VAL A 364 2.56 8.20 -1.33
N LEU A 365 1.55 7.34 -1.19
CA LEU A 365 1.61 6.23 -0.24
C LEU A 365 2.69 5.21 -0.58
N HIS A 366 2.87 4.87 -1.85
CA HIS A 366 3.91 3.95 -2.28
C HIS A 366 5.29 4.46 -1.83
N LEU A 367 5.61 5.73 -2.10
CA LEU A 367 6.88 6.30 -1.66
C LEU A 367 6.96 6.46 -0.13
N ALA A 368 5.84 6.78 0.55
CA ALA A 368 5.79 6.86 2.01
C ALA A 368 6.11 5.50 2.67
N VAL A 369 5.61 4.39 2.12
CA VAL A 369 5.94 3.03 2.59
C VAL A 369 7.44 2.75 2.46
N LEU A 370 8.05 3.13 1.33
CA LEU A 370 9.50 2.99 1.16
C LEU A 370 10.27 3.80 2.20
N ILE A 371 9.91 5.08 2.38
CA ILE A 371 10.56 5.96 3.35
C ILE A 371 10.41 5.39 4.77
N GLU A 372 9.23 4.91 5.14
CA GLU A 372 8.97 4.35 6.47
C GLU A 372 9.76 3.05 6.72
N ASN A 373 9.89 2.18 5.72
CA ASN A 373 10.76 1.00 5.80
C ASN A 373 12.22 1.41 6.00
N MET A 374 12.70 2.36 5.22
CA MET A 374 14.07 2.89 5.36
C MET A 374 14.29 3.52 6.74
N ARG A 375 13.30 4.25 7.26
CA ARG A 375 13.33 4.83 8.60
C ARG A 375 13.54 3.76 9.68
N ARG A 376 12.78 2.65 9.61
CA ARG A 376 12.91 1.51 10.54
C ARG A 376 14.22 0.74 10.38
N GLU A 377 14.73 0.65 9.16
CA GLU A 377 16.04 0.06 8.87
C GLU A 377 17.20 0.90 9.44
N GLY A 378 16.97 2.14 9.88
CA GLY A 378 17.99 3.00 10.47
C GLY A 378 18.54 4.08 9.53
N TYR A 379 17.85 4.40 8.43
CA TYR A 379 18.24 5.49 7.52
C TYR A 379 17.76 6.84 8.06
N GLU A 380 18.56 7.87 7.82
CA GLU A 380 18.16 9.27 7.96
C GLU A 380 18.16 9.94 6.58
N LEU A 381 17.03 10.52 6.20
CA LEU A 381 16.92 11.20 4.92
C LEU A 381 15.97 12.40 5.02
N THR A 382 16.12 13.33 4.09
CA THR A 382 15.17 14.42 3.87
C THR A 382 14.45 14.21 2.54
N ILE A 383 13.15 14.49 2.52
CA ILE A 383 12.26 14.22 1.38
C ILE A 383 11.58 15.53 0.98
N SER A 384 11.61 15.84 -0.32
CA SER A 384 10.90 16.98 -0.88
C SER A 384 9.42 16.67 -1.14
N ARG A 385 8.63 17.72 -1.38
CA ARG A 385 7.21 17.57 -1.68
C ARG A 385 7.00 16.69 -2.94
N PRO A 386 6.00 15.80 -2.95
CA PRO A 386 5.61 15.07 -4.15
C PRO A 386 5.23 15.99 -5.30
N ARG A 387 5.76 15.70 -6.48
CA ARG A 387 5.48 16.39 -7.74
C ARG A 387 4.99 15.42 -8.78
N VAL A 388 4.17 15.90 -9.71
CA VAL A 388 3.78 15.09 -10.87
C VAL A 388 4.88 15.07 -11.92
N ILE A 389 5.05 13.92 -12.58
CA ILE A 389 6.01 13.78 -13.68
C ILE A 389 5.40 14.44 -14.93
N VAL A 390 5.93 15.58 -15.33
CA VAL A 390 5.48 16.30 -16.54
C VAL A 390 6.29 15.85 -17.75
N LYS A 391 5.61 15.58 -18.87
CA LYS A 391 6.24 15.20 -20.15
C LYS A 391 6.03 16.29 -21.19
N THR A 392 7.07 16.63 -21.93
CA THR A 392 6.94 17.55 -23.08
C THR A 392 6.68 16.73 -24.34
N LEU A 393 5.47 16.84 -24.88
CA LEU A 393 5.06 16.19 -26.13
C LEU A 393 4.71 17.27 -27.14
N ASN A 394 5.37 17.26 -28.31
CA ASN A 394 5.17 18.25 -29.37
C ASN A 394 5.31 19.71 -28.90
N GLY A 395 6.26 19.98 -27.99
CA GLY A 395 6.48 21.32 -27.42
C GLY A 395 5.47 21.76 -26.34
N VAL A 396 4.47 20.93 -26.02
CA VAL A 396 3.47 21.21 -24.98
C VAL A 396 3.72 20.35 -23.75
N ARG A 397 3.69 20.98 -22.57
CA ARG A 397 3.79 20.28 -21.28
C ARG A 397 2.50 19.51 -21.02
N HIS A 398 2.64 18.22 -20.75
CA HIS A 398 1.55 17.32 -20.40
C HIS A 398 1.75 16.78 -18.98
N GLU A 399 0.68 16.79 -18.19
CA GLU A 399 0.63 16.16 -16.86
C GLU A 399 -0.17 14.85 -16.91
N PRO A 400 0.12 13.90 -16.00
CA PRO A 400 -0.69 12.70 -15.85
C PRO A 400 -2.08 13.06 -15.33
N VAL A 401 -3.09 12.48 -15.97
CA VAL A 401 -4.49 12.59 -15.60
C VAL A 401 -5.01 11.21 -15.24
N GLU A 402 -5.85 11.18 -14.23
CA GLU A 402 -6.38 9.96 -13.63
C GLU A 402 -7.90 9.98 -13.63
N ILE A 403 -8.50 8.79 -13.71
CA ILE A 403 -9.90 8.60 -13.37
C ILE A 403 -9.93 8.45 -11.86
N LEU A 404 -10.53 9.41 -11.17
CA LEU A 404 -10.85 9.37 -9.76
C LEU A 404 -12.31 8.93 -9.62
N ILE A 405 -12.54 7.86 -8.89
CA ILE A 405 -13.88 7.43 -8.53
C ILE A 405 -14.02 7.51 -7.02
N VAL A 406 -15.07 8.18 -6.57
CA VAL A 406 -15.41 8.33 -5.17
C VAL A 406 -16.78 7.74 -4.94
N ASP A 407 -16.83 6.65 -4.19
CA ASP A 407 -18.07 6.07 -3.67
C ASP A 407 -18.27 6.66 -2.27
N THR A 408 -19.30 7.49 -2.10
CA THR A 408 -19.55 8.22 -0.86
C THR A 408 -21.02 8.15 -0.46
N PRO A 409 -21.36 8.24 0.82
CA PRO A 409 -22.75 8.39 1.24
C PRO A 409 -23.42 9.63 0.63
N ASP A 410 -24.73 9.57 0.40
CA ASP A 410 -25.48 10.66 -0.23
C ASP A 410 -25.31 12.00 0.52
N PHE A 411 -25.22 11.97 1.86
CA PHE A 411 -25.03 13.18 2.67
C PHE A 411 -23.69 13.90 2.42
N ALA A 412 -22.65 13.17 2.03
CA ALA A 412 -21.30 13.71 1.83
C ALA A 412 -21.03 14.11 0.37
N THR A 413 -21.92 13.74 -0.56
CA THR A 413 -21.76 13.94 -2.00
C THR A 413 -21.43 15.39 -2.38
N GLY A 414 -22.19 16.36 -1.84
CA GLY A 414 -21.97 17.78 -2.13
C GLY A 414 -20.58 18.27 -1.69
N ALA A 415 -20.15 17.90 -0.48
CA ALA A 415 -18.84 18.27 0.06
C ALA A 415 -17.69 17.65 -0.76
N VAL A 416 -17.84 16.41 -1.22
CA VAL A 416 -16.85 15.74 -2.07
C VAL A 416 -16.70 16.47 -3.41
N ILE A 417 -17.79 16.86 -4.04
CA ILE A 417 -17.77 17.60 -5.32
C ILE A 417 -17.07 18.96 -5.14
N GLU A 418 -17.37 19.68 -4.06
CA GLU A 418 -16.76 20.98 -3.76
C GLU A 418 -15.25 20.87 -3.48
N LEU A 419 -14.80 19.77 -2.86
CA LEU A 419 -13.37 19.51 -2.64
C LEU A 419 -12.63 19.20 -3.94
N ILE A 420 -13.27 18.52 -4.90
CA ILE A 420 -12.66 18.06 -6.14
C ILE A 420 -12.65 19.14 -7.23
N GLY A 421 -13.69 19.97 -7.31
CA GLY A 421 -13.85 20.99 -8.36
C GLY A 421 -12.65 21.95 -8.50
N PRO A 422 -12.23 22.65 -7.42
CA PRO A 422 -11.08 23.56 -7.44
C PRO A 422 -9.74 22.88 -7.81
N ARG A 423 -9.68 21.55 -7.72
CA ARG A 423 -8.51 20.73 -8.06
C ARG A 423 -8.54 20.23 -9.51
N GLN A 424 -9.31 20.91 -10.38
CA GLN A 424 -9.43 20.61 -11.81
C GLN A 424 -10.06 19.23 -12.10
N GLY A 425 -10.85 18.70 -11.16
CA GLY A 425 -11.57 17.45 -11.35
C GLY A 425 -12.86 17.67 -12.15
N ALA A 426 -12.93 17.08 -13.34
CA ALA A 426 -14.09 17.15 -14.23
C ALA A 426 -14.97 15.91 -14.06
N MET A 427 -16.18 16.08 -13.51
CA MET A 427 -17.12 14.98 -13.34
C MET A 427 -17.53 14.41 -14.70
N GLN A 428 -17.39 13.10 -14.85
CA GLN A 428 -17.81 12.35 -16.04
C GLN A 428 -19.14 11.62 -15.80
N ARG A 429 -19.29 11.06 -14.60
CA ARG A 429 -20.45 10.24 -14.25
C ARG A 429 -20.82 10.47 -12.79
N MET A 430 -22.11 10.46 -12.52
CA MET A 430 -22.67 10.39 -11.18
C MET A 430 -23.79 9.34 -11.21
N GLN A 431 -23.70 8.37 -10.32
CA GLN A 431 -24.72 7.34 -10.16
C GLN A 431 -25.06 7.20 -8.69
N SER A 432 -26.31 7.44 -8.36
CA SER A 432 -26.84 7.24 -7.01
C SER A 432 -27.62 5.94 -6.98
N ALA A 433 -27.29 5.07 -6.03
CA ALA A 433 -27.96 3.80 -5.80
C ALA A 433 -27.87 3.44 -4.32
N ALA A 434 -28.97 2.95 -3.74
CA ALA A 434 -29.00 2.41 -2.37
C ALA A 434 -28.39 3.32 -1.28
N GLY A 435 -28.66 4.64 -1.32
CA GLY A 435 -28.18 5.59 -0.29
C GLY A 435 -26.71 6.02 -0.43
N ARG A 436 -26.05 5.57 -1.50
CA ARG A 436 -24.68 5.95 -1.85
C ARG A 436 -24.63 6.51 -3.26
N THR A 437 -23.62 7.36 -3.48
CA THR A 437 -23.36 7.96 -4.77
C THR A 437 -21.94 7.65 -5.20
N VAL A 438 -21.82 7.02 -6.37
CA VAL A 438 -20.55 6.81 -7.07
C VAL A 438 -20.33 7.95 -8.05
N LEU A 439 -19.30 8.74 -7.78
CA LEU A 439 -18.87 9.87 -8.58
C LEU A 439 -17.61 9.48 -9.35
N GLU A 440 -17.61 9.65 -10.67
CA GLU A 440 -16.44 9.45 -11.53
C GLU A 440 -15.98 10.81 -12.06
N PHE A 441 -14.71 11.13 -11.82
CA PHE A 441 -14.04 12.35 -12.24
C PHE A 441 -12.80 12.02 -13.07
N VAL A 442 -12.48 12.93 -13.99
CA VAL A 442 -11.17 13.00 -14.64
C VAL A 442 -10.42 14.16 -14.00
N ILE A 443 -9.35 13.86 -13.27
CA ILE A 443 -8.59 14.82 -12.45
C ILE A 443 -7.09 14.69 -12.72
N PRO A 444 -6.31 15.78 -12.80
CA PRO A 444 -4.85 15.67 -12.85
C PRO A 444 -4.31 15.03 -11.56
N THR A 445 -3.26 14.22 -11.66
CA THR A 445 -2.62 13.59 -10.47
C THR A 445 -2.22 14.63 -9.42
N ARG A 446 -1.84 15.84 -9.85
CA ARG A 446 -1.50 16.97 -8.97
C ARG A 446 -2.67 17.38 -8.07
N GLY A 447 -3.90 17.22 -8.56
CA GLY A 447 -5.12 17.49 -7.81
C GLY A 447 -5.42 16.44 -6.74
N LEU A 448 -4.89 15.22 -6.86
CA LEU A 448 -5.10 14.15 -5.89
C LEU A 448 -4.27 14.31 -4.61
N ILE A 449 -3.13 15.00 -4.68
CA ILE A 449 -2.21 15.18 -3.53
C ILE A 449 -2.93 15.93 -2.40
N GLY A 450 -3.08 15.31 -1.22
CA GLY A 450 -3.80 15.92 -0.08
C GLY A 450 -5.32 15.90 -0.19
N LEU A 451 -5.89 15.28 -1.23
CA LEU A 451 -7.33 15.22 -1.43
C LEU A 451 -7.96 14.08 -0.62
N ARG A 452 -7.26 12.94 -0.51
CA ARG A 452 -7.76 11.74 0.16
C ARG A 452 -8.21 12.01 1.58
N THR A 453 -7.33 12.56 2.40
CA THR A 453 -7.57 12.86 3.82
C THR A 453 -8.80 13.75 3.98
N ARG A 454 -8.95 14.77 3.11
CA ARG A 454 -10.09 15.70 3.15
C ARG A 454 -11.42 15.03 2.81
N ILE A 455 -11.44 14.16 1.80
CA ILE A 455 -12.66 13.40 1.42
C ILE A 455 -13.03 12.41 2.53
N VAL A 456 -12.05 11.70 3.09
CA VAL A 456 -12.29 10.76 4.21
C VAL A 456 -12.85 11.52 5.41
N THR A 457 -12.29 12.68 5.78
CA THR A 457 -12.84 13.51 6.86
C THR A 457 -14.25 14.02 6.54
N ALA A 458 -14.51 14.51 5.33
CA ALA A 458 -15.83 15.03 4.93
C ALA A 458 -16.92 13.94 4.93
N SER A 459 -16.55 12.71 4.62
CA SER A 459 -17.43 11.53 4.61
C SER A 459 -17.49 10.80 5.94
N ARG A 460 -16.88 11.34 7.01
CA ARG A 460 -16.76 10.67 8.32
C ARG A 460 -16.11 9.28 8.27
N GLY A 461 -15.26 9.04 7.27
CA GLY A 461 -14.57 7.76 7.07
C GLY A 461 -15.25 6.80 6.10
N GLU A 462 -16.46 7.12 5.62
CA GLU A 462 -17.25 6.18 4.79
C GLU A 462 -16.98 6.27 3.29
N ALA A 463 -16.26 7.29 2.81
CA ALA A 463 -15.93 7.40 1.39
C ALA A 463 -14.83 6.43 0.99
N ILE A 464 -15.07 5.76 -0.13
CA ILE A 464 -14.12 4.90 -0.83
C ILE A 464 -13.56 5.69 -2.00
N ILE A 465 -12.26 5.85 -2.04
CA ILE A 465 -11.59 6.64 -3.06
C ILE A 465 -10.68 5.69 -3.83
N HIS A 466 -10.85 5.65 -5.14
CA HIS A 466 -9.90 4.99 -6.01
C HIS A 466 -9.54 5.91 -7.16
N HIS A 467 -8.31 5.79 -7.62
CA HIS A 467 -7.89 6.44 -8.84
C HIS A 467 -7.07 5.48 -9.69
N ARG A 468 -7.10 5.69 -10.99
CA ARG A 468 -6.27 4.97 -11.94
C ARG A 468 -5.73 5.95 -12.97
N PHE A 469 -4.48 5.75 -13.36
CA PHE A 469 -3.89 6.46 -14.47
C PHE A 469 -4.74 6.27 -15.73
N LEU A 470 -5.05 7.39 -16.40
CA LEU A 470 -5.83 7.39 -17.64
C LEU A 470 -4.92 7.67 -18.84
N ARG A 471 -4.27 8.84 -18.84
CA ARG A 471 -3.42 9.32 -19.93
C ARG A 471 -2.67 10.58 -19.51
N TYR A 472 -1.74 11.01 -20.36
CA TYR A 472 -1.16 12.36 -20.28
C TYR A 472 -2.05 13.33 -21.06
N GLU A 473 -2.30 14.50 -20.47
CA GLU A 473 -3.02 15.61 -21.11
C GLU A 473 -2.27 16.92 -20.90
N PRO A 474 -2.50 17.95 -21.74
CA PRO A 474 -1.95 19.27 -21.53
C PRO A 474 -2.23 19.78 -20.11
N VAL A 475 -1.23 20.41 -19.49
CA VAL A 475 -1.33 20.93 -18.13
C VAL A 475 -2.55 21.85 -18.02
N ARG A 476 -3.43 21.55 -17.07
CA ARG A 476 -4.61 22.35 -16.74
C ARG A 476 -4.23 23.39 -15.68
N GLY A 477 -5.10 24.38 -15.47
CA GLY A 477 -4.84 25.56 -14.62
C GLY A 477 -4.31 25.26 -13.20
N ASP A 478 -4.07 26.33 -12.46
CA ASP A 478 -3.46 26.21 -11.15
C ASP A 478 -4.36 25.46 -10.15
N ILE A 479 -3.72 24.71 -9.26
CA ILE A 479 -4.38 23.97 -8.17
C ILE A 479 -4.05 24.70 -6.87
N PRO A 480 -5.03 24.95 -5.99
CA PRO A 480 -4.81 25.65 -4.74
C PRO A 480 -3.71 25.00 -3.90
N GLN A 481 -2.75 25.80 -3.44
CA GLN A 481 -1.73 25.38 -2.49
C GLN A 481 -2.24 25.49 -1.05
N ARG A 482 -1.40 25.11 -0.07
CA ARG A 482 -1.66 25.37 1.35
C ARG A 482 -1.90 26.87 1.53
N ILE A 483 -3.04 27.22 2.13
CA ILE A 483 -3.40 28.63 2.38
C ILE A 483 -2.61 29.16 3.57
N ASN A 484 -2.35 28.33 4.57
CA ASN A 484 -1.68 28.69 5.82
C ASN A 484 -0.15 28.72 5.68
N GLY A 485 0.51 29.60 6.44
CA GLY A 485 1.96 29.66 6.58
C GLY A 485 2.47 28.70 7.65
N ALA A 486 3.79 28.51 7.71
CA ALA A 486 4.45 27.70 8.72
C ALA A 486 4.93 28.54 9.92
N LEU A 487 4.82 27.96 11.12
CA LEU A 487 5.53 28.44 12.31
C LEU A 487 6.93 27.81 12.32
N ILE A 488 7.98 28.63 12.32
CA ILE A 488 9.37 28.18 12.15
C ILE A 488 10.16 28.48 13.42
N SER A 489 10.85 27.49 13.99
CA SER A 489 11.72 27.69 15.16
C SER A 489 12.90 28.62 14.81
N MET A 490 13.13 29.59 15.68
CA MET A 490 14.22 30.55 15.56
C MET A 490 15.57 29.97 16.00
N GLU A 491 15.57 29.17 17.06
CA GLU A 491 16.77 28.74 17.77
C GLU A 491 16.77 27.22 17.99
N ASP A 492 17.93 26.72 18.42
CA ASP A 492 18.13 25.35 18.87
C ASP A 492 17.86 25.24 20.38
N GLY A 493 17.10 24.22 20.77
CA GLY A 493 16.83 23.90 22.17
C GLY A 493 15.44 23.31 22.39
N ARG A 494 15.14 23.00 23.65
CA ARG A 494 13.86 22.37 24.04
C ARG A 494 12.70 23.36 24.03
N ALA A 495 11.57 22.93 23.48
CA ALA A 495 10.32 23.68 23.48
C ALA A 495 9.85 23.95 24.92
N ASN A 496 9.56 25.21 25.25
CA ASN A 496 9.12 25.62 26.58
C ASN A 496 7.60 25.78 26.61
N ALA A 497 6.94 25.15 27.59
CA ALA A 497 5.49 25.27 27.80
C ALA A 497 5.03 26.73 27.91
N TYR A 498 5.84 27.62 28.50
CA TYR A 498 5.52 29.05 28.60
C TYR A 498 5.47 29.73 27.21
N ALA A 499 6.40 29.39 26.32
CA ALA A 499 6.44 29.96 24.99
C ALA A 499 5.27 29.42 24.14
N LEU A 500 4.97 28.12 24.25
CA LEU A 500 3.83 27.49 23.57
C LEU A 500 2.49 28.06 24.06
N ASP A 501 2.31 28.27 25.38
CA ASP A 501 1.12 28.94 25.95
C ASP A 501 0.88 30.32 25.31
N GLY A 502 1.96 31.12 25.20
CA GLY A 502 1.90 32.48 24.70
C GLY A 502 1.79 32.63 23.18
N LEU A 503 1.98 31.56 22.40
CA LEU A 503 1.96 31.59 20.93
C LEU A 503 0.78 30.82 20.32
N GLN A 504 -0.10 30.23 21.13
CA GLN A 504 -1.30 29.51 20.65
C GLN A 504 -2.29 30.39 19.89
N ASP A 505 -2.30 31.70 20.12
CA ASP A 505 -3.07 32.66 19.34
C ASP A 505 -2.58 32.78 17.88
N ARG A 506 -1.33 32.40 17.63
CA ARG A 506 -0.71 32.43 16.30
C ARG A 506 -1.00 31.19 15.47
N GLY A 507 -1.23 30.03 16.09
CA GLY A 507 -1.37 28.81 15.32
C GLY A 507 -1.45 27.54 16.14
N ARG A 508 -1.43 26.42 15.43
CA ARG A 508 -1.43 25.06 15.99
C ARG A 508 -0.02 24.50 15.96
N PHE A 509 0.41 23.84 17.03
CA PHE A 509 1.77 23.32 17.15
C PHE A 509 1.84 21.82 16.80
N PHE A 510 2.99 21.41 16.25
CA PHE A 510 3.35 20.03 15.95
C PHE A 510 4.32 19.42 16.98
N VAL A 511 4.76 20.23 17.95
CA VAL A 511 5.73 19.84 18.98
C VAL A 511 5.15 20.02 20.37
N ASP A 512 5.38 19.06 21.25
CA ASP A 512 5.02 19.15 22.67
C ASP A 512 6.12 19.85 23.48
N PRO A 513 5.80 20.41 24.66
CA PRO A 513 6.80 20.94 25.57
C PRO A 513 7.87 19.90 25.93
N GLY A 514 9.14 20.32 25.91
CA GLY A 514 10.30 19.48 26.21
C GLY A 514 10.97 18.85 24.99
N GLU A 515 10.30 18.83 23.83
CA GLU A 515 10.91 18.34 22.59
C GLU A 515 12.04 19.22 22.10
N HIS A 516 13.10 18.60 21.60
CA HIS A 516 14.24 19.31 21.03
C HIS A 516 13.89 19.82 19.64
N CYS A 517 13.99 21.14 19.44
CA CYS A 517 13.77 21.78 18.15
C CYS A 517 15.03 22.52 17.72
N TYR A 518 15.23 22.68 16.41
CA TYR A 518 16.38 23.41 15.86
C TYR A 518 15.94 24.57 14.96
N ALA A 519 16.85 25.51 14.71
CA ALA A 519 16.59 26.67 13.87
C ALA A 519 16.18 26.25 12.44
N GLY A 520 15.05 26.75 11.95
CA GLY A 520 14.51 26.39 10.63
C GLY A 520 13.61 25.15 10.61
N GLN A 521 13.44 24.46 11.74
CA GLN A 521 12.42 23.42 11.91
C GLN A 521 11.02 24.06 11.92
N ILE A 522 10.07 23.45 11.22
CA ILE A 522 8.66 23.83 11.27
C ILE A 522 8.04 23.18 12.49
N VAL A 523 7.51 24.01 13.38
CA VAL A 523 7.00 23.61 14.70
C VAL A 523 5.49 23.76 14.81
N GLY A 524 4.83 24.25 13.76
CA GLY A 524 3.38 24.39 13.71
C GLY A 524 2.86 25.01 12.41
N GLU A 525 1.54 25.15 12.34
CA GLU A 525 0.79 25.81 11.28
C GLU A 525 0.30 27.18 11.78
N HIS A 526 0.56 28.24 11.00
CA HIS A 526 0.14 29.60 11.32
C HIS A 526 -1.31 29.82 10.89
N ASN A 527 -2.05 30.64 11.66
CA ASN A 527 -3.44 31.00 11.35
C ASN A 527 -3.60 31.92 10.13
N LYS A 528 -2.49 32.44 9.57
CA LYS A 528 -2.46 33.25 8.35
C LYS A 528 -1.57 32.58 7.31
N ASP A 529 -1.59 33.11 6.10
CA ASP A 529 -0.83 32.64 4.93
C ASP A 529 0.67 32.89 4.97
N SER A 530 1.12 33.92 5.70
CA SER A 530 2.55 34.22 5.84
C SER A 530 3.25 33.28 6.81
N ASP A 531 4.46 32.85 6.50
CA ASP A 531 5.34 32.18 7.48
C ASP A 531 5.72 33.12 8.64
N LEU A 532 5.87 32.55 9.84
CA LEU A 532 6.27 33.28 11.04
C LEU A 532 7.39 32.56 11.78
N VAL A 533 8.52 33.25 11.97
CA VAL A 533 9.62 32.76 12.81
C VAL A 533 9.28 33.04 14.27
N VAL A 534 9.32 32.00 15.11
CA VAL A 534 8.95 32.06 16.53
C VAL A 534 10.07 31.47 17.40
N ASN A 535 10.27 32.06 18.58
CA ASN A 535 11.16 31.50 19.60
C ASN A 535 10.32 30.68 20.59
N ILE A 536 10.37 29.36 20.46
CA ILE A 536 9.67 28.41 21.33
C ILE A 536 10.50 27.96 22.53
N GLN A 537 11.78 28.36 22.59
CA GLN A 537 12.71 28.06 23.69
C GLN A 537 12.63 29.10 24.81
N ARG A 538 11.94 30.23 24.60
CA ARG A 538 11.86 31.35 25.51
C ARG A 538 11.33 30.96 26.90
N ALA A 539 12.18 31.11 27.91
CA ALA A 539 11.79 30.97 29.31
C ALA A 539 11.03 32.20 29.84
N LYS A 540 10.19 31.96 30.86
CA LYS A 540 9.51 33.02 31.64
C LYS A 540 10.60 33.91 32.26
N LYS A 541 10.59 35.22 31.95
CA LYS A 541 11.48 36.18 32.63
C LYS A 541 11.06 36.28 34.09
N LEU A 542 11.91 35.82 35.00
CA LEU A 542 11.71 36.00 36.44
C LEU A 542 11.96 37.47 36.79
N THR A 543 10.89 38.24 36.95
CA THR A 543 10.99 39.55 37.60
C THR A 543 11.16 39.32 39.10
N ASN A 544 12.20 39.88 39.71
CA ASN A 544 12.52 39.77 41.15
C ASN A 544 11.44 40.33 42.11
N ILE A 545 10.26 40.70 41.60
CA ILE A 545 9.09 41.02 42.41
C ILE A 545 8.33 39.72 42.66
N ARG A 546 8.43 39.23 43.89
CA ARG A 546 7.63 38.11 44.42
C ARG A 546 6.14 38.44 44.33
N ALA A 547 5.50 38.06 43.23
CA ALA A 547 4.05 37.93 43.18
C ALA A 547 3.68 36.61 43.88
N ALA A 548 3.59 36.66 45.22
CA ALA A 548 3.01 35.60 46.01
C ALA A 548 1.53 35.46 45.61
N GLY A 549 1.20 34.44 44.79
CA GLY A 549 -0.19 34.03 44.59
C GLY A 549 -0.71 33.85 43.15
N ALA A 550 0.11 34.00 42.10
CA ALA A 550 -0.38 33.82 40.72
C ALA A 550 0.59 33.04 39.82
N ASP A 551 0.87 31.78 40.14
CA ASP A 551 1.29 30.85 39.10
C ASP A 551 0.05 30.50 38.26
N ARG A 552 -0.15 31.29 37.19
CA ARG A 552 -1.10 30.98 36.14
C ARG A 552 -0.78 29.57 35.64
N LYS A 553 -1.73 28.64 35.81
CA LYS A 553 -1.66 27.33 35.17
C LYS A 553 -1.52 27.57 33.66
N LEU A 554 -0.47 27.04 33.08
CA LEU A 554 -0.26 27.06 31.63
C LEU A 554 -1.26 26.08 31.01
N PHE A 555 -1.94 26.52 29.96
CA PHE A 555 -2.90 25.71 29.22
C PHE A 555 -2.42 25.65 27.78
N TYR A 556 -1.94 24.48 27.36
CA TYR A 556 -1.53 24.25 25.98
C TYR A 556 -2.33 23.12 25.37
N ALA A 557 -2.76 23.34 24.12
CA ALA A 557 -3.30 22.28 23.29
C ALA A 557 -2.21 21.22 23.02
N PRO A 558 -2.57 19.93 23.00
CA PRO A 558 -1.63 18.88 22.64
C PRO A 558 -1.13 19.08 21.21
N ALA A 559 0.11 18.67 20.96
CA ALA A 559 0.69 18.75 19.62
C ALA A 559 -0.12 17.94 18.60
N THR A 560 -0.36 18.53 17.43
CA THR A 560 -0.91 17.80 16.28
C THR A 560 0.19 16.96 15.67
N ARG A 561 0.11 15.64 15.81
CA ARG A 561 1.08 14.70 15.23
C ARG A 561 0.64 14.36 13.81
N LEU A 562 1.47 14.71 12.83
CA LEU A 562 1.25 14.36 11.43
C LEU A 562 1.86 12.99 11.15
N SER A 563 1.13 12.15 10.41
CA SER A 563 1.72 10.95 9.80
C SER A 563 2.73 11.33 8.73
N LEU A 564 3.51 10.36 8.24
CA LEU A 564 4.45 10.60 7.15
C LEU A 564 3.74 11.09 5.87
N GLU A 565 2.58 10.52 5.56
CA GLU A 565 1.76 10.92 4.41
C GLU A 565 1.26 12.34 4.59
N GLU A 566 0.69 12.65 5.75
CA GLU A 566 0.19 13.99 6.06
C GLU A 566 1.32 15.02 6.01
N ALA A 567 2.51 14.68 6.50
CA ALA A 567 3.70 15.50 6.41
C ALA A 567 4.13 15.75 4.96
N LEU A 568 4.18 14.71 4.11
CA LEU A 568 4.52 14.84 2.69
C LEU A 568 3.47 15.65 1.91
N GLU A 569 2.20 15.56 2.29
CA GLU A 569 1.12 16.36 1.70
C GLU A 569 1.09 17.80 2.21
N TYR A 570 1.58 18.04 3.44
CA TYR A 570 1.60 19.35 4.11
C TYR A 570 2.69 20.28 3.58
N ILE A 571 3.87 19.75 3.24
CA ILE A 571 5.04 20.57 2.90
C ILE A 571 4.89 21.36 1.59
N ASN A 572 5.46 22.56 1.59
CA ASN A 572 5.61 23.41 0.41
C ASN A 572 6.93 23.14 -0.34
N ALA A 573 7.12 23.81 -1.48
CA ALA A 573 8.25 23.56 -2.37
C ALA A 573 9.62 23.94 -1.76
N ASP A 574 9.63 24.86 -0.79
CA ASP A 574 10.79 25.30 -0.01
C ASP A 574 10.93 24.54 1.33
N GLU A 575 10.17 23.47 1.52
CA GLU A 575 10.09 22.68 2.76
C GLU A 575 10.49 21.21 2.49
N LEU A 576 11.00 20.55 3.52
CA LEU A 576 11.41 19.15 3.49
C LEU A 576 10.82 18.41 4.70
N VAL A 577 10.51 17.13 4.51
CA VAL A 577 10.26 16.18 5.60
C VAL A 577 11.58 15.53 5.96
N GLU A 578 12.01 15.65 7.21
CA GLU A 578 13.13 14.90 7.79
C GLU A 578 12.59 13.62 8.42
N ALA A 579 13.00 12.47 7.90
CA ALA A 579 12.62 11.16 8.41
C ALA A 579 13.82 10.47 9.07
N THR A 580 13.71 10.21 10.37
CA THR A 580 14.71 9.48 11.17
C THR A 580 14.07 8.30 11.92
N PRO A 581 14.85 7.30 12.36
CA PRO A 581 14.31 6.12 13.06
C PRO A 581 13.46 6.45 14.30
N GLU A 582 13.67 7.62 14.89
CA GLU A 582 12.99 8.06 16.11
C GLU A 582 11.89 9.11 15.85
N ALA A 583 11.99 9.90 14.77
CA ALA A 583 11.09 11.04 14.57
C ALA A 583 10.86 11.36 13.09
N ILE A 584 9.70 11.95 12.83
CA ILE A 584 9.38 12.64 11.58
C ILE A 584 9.26 14.12 11.91
N ARG A 585 10.08 14.96 11.27
CA ARG A 585 10.11 16.40 11.48
C ARG A 585 9.89 17.14 10.17
N LEU A 586 9.35 18.35 10.28
CA LEU A 586 9.20 19.26 9.15
C LEU A 586 10.25 20.36 9.26
N ARG A 587 10.83 20.79 8.15
CA ARG A 587 11.82 21.88 8.12
C ARG A 587 11.75 22.67 6.84
N LYS A 588 12.28 23.88 6.88
CA LYS A 588 12.62 24.62 5.66
C LYS A 588 13.86 24.00 4.99
N TYR A 589 13.94 24.14 3.68
CA TYR A 589 15.13 23.75 2.91
C TYR A 589 16.36 24.51 3.44
N TYR A 590 16.25 25.84 3.48
CA TYR A 590 17.23 26.72 4.13
C TYR A 590 16.85 26.98 5.59
N LEU A 591 17.73 26.56 6.50
CA LEU A 591 17.51 26.68 7.95
C LEU A 591 17.65 28.12 8.44
N SER A 592 18.56 28.89 7.85
CA SER A 592 18.79 30.30 8.20
C SER A 592 17.73 31.22 7.58
N GLU A 593 17.21 32.15 8.38
CA GLU A 593 16.29 33.17 7.87
C GLU A 593 16.94 34.07 6.81
N VAL A 594 18.24 34.36 6.95
CA VAL A 594 18.99 35.19 6.00
C VAL A 594 19.03 34.53 4.63
N GLU A 595 19.26 33.21 4.59
CA GLU A 595 19.29 32.45 3.34
C GLU A 595 17.92 32.34 2.70
N ARG A 596 16.85 32.12 3.49
CA ARG A 596 15.47 32.13 2.99
C ARG A 596 15.11 33.46 2.33
N ARG A 597 15.51 34.58 2.94
CA ARG A 597 15.28 35.91 2.35
C ARG A 597 16.08 36.13 1.06
N ARG A 598 17.31 35.63 0.98
CA ARG A 598 18.14 35.70 -0.24
C ARG A 598 17.58 34.86 -1.39
N GLN A 599 17.00 33.71 -1.07
CA GLN A 599 16.48 32.73 -2.04
C GLN A 599 14.96 32.82 -2.22
N ARG A 600 14.34 33.94 -1.82
CA ARG A 600 12.88 34.10 -1.87
C ARG A 600 12.31 33.94 -3.27
N ASP A 601 13.03 34.42 -4.27
CA ASP A 601 12.60 34.42 -5.67
C ASP A 601 13.13 33.18 -6.44
N ARG A 602 13.71 32.19 -5.73
CA ARG A 602 14.18 30.93 -6.33
C ARG A 602 12.98 30.15 -6.87
N ASP A 603 13.03 29.76 -8.13
CA ASP A 603 12.07 28.83 -8.69
C ASP A 603 12.39 27.42 -8.20
N TRP A 604 11.59 26.95 -7.25
CA TRP A 604 11.70 25.60 -6.72
C TRP A 604 11.19 24.55 -7.70
N THR A 605 10.44 24.92 -8.74
CA THR A 605 9.84 23.97 -9.69
C THR A 605 10.81 23.44 -10.75
N CYS A 606 11.93 24.13 -10.95
CA CYS A 606 13.03 23.74 -11.85
C CYS A 606 14.18 23.11 -11.05
N GLU A 607 13.98 21.89 -10.54
CA GLU A 607 15.13 21.01 -10.24
C GLU A 607 15.29 20.10 -11.46
N GLU A 608 16.30 20.40 -12.28
CA GLU A 608 16.80 19.51 -13.35
C GLU A 608 17.48 18.27 -12.77
#